data_AF-A0A2D9ZBS6-F1
#
_entry.id   AF-A0A2D9ZBS6-F1
#
_cell.length_a   1.000
_cell.length_b   1.000
_cell.length_c   1.000
_cell.angle_alpha   90.00
_cell.angle_beta   90.00
_cell.angle_gamma   90.00
#
_symmetry.space_group_name_H-M   'P 1'
#
loop_
_entity.id
_entity.type
_entity.pdbx_description
1 polymer ?
#
loop_
_entity_poly.entity_id
_entity_poly.type
_entity_poly.pdbx_seq_one_letter_code
_entity_poly.pdbx_strand_id
1 'polypeptide(L)'
;MKFDELNNNNAILFAMKHYNNPECHTREDFDEDMRRFKYLKRLFKRYLKNDELRVHLILNHLIIIYNVFGEAATPLLFLYMEREYWALVKTFLLYLNKYPIGFLPELDSDDYVYSKLESI
;
A
#
# COMPACT_ATOMS: atom_id res chain seq x y z
N MET A 1 -5.11 -1.36 16.93
CA MET A 1 -3.66 -1.66 16.92
C MET A 1 -2.92 -0.37 17.24
N LYS A 2 -2.05 -0.34 18.25
CA LYS A 2 -1.24 0.86 18.54
C LYS A 2 -0.10 0.90 17.50
N PHE A 3 -0.12 1.92 16.64
CA PHE A 3 0.85 2.07 15.55
C PHE A 3 2.28 2.31 16.04
N ASP A 4 2.43 2.82 17.28
CA ASP A 4 3.72 3.16 17.88
C ASP A 4 4.66 1.94 18.07
N GLU A 5 4.13 0.72 17.98
CA GLU A 5 4.92 -0.50 18.13
C GLU A 5 5.44 -1.05 16.80
N LEU A 6 4.86 -0.69 15.63
CA LEU A 6 5.27 -1.25 14.34
C LEU A 6 6.48 -0.49 13.77
N ASN A 7 7.60 -1.19 13.60
CA ASN A 7 8.85 -0.64 13.07
C ASN A 7 9.55 -1.67 12.15
N ASN A 8 10.64 -1.26 11.49
CA ASN A 8 11.35 -2.14 10.56
C ASN A 8 11.82 -3.47 11.16
N ASN A 9 12.04 -3.54 12.48
CA ASN A 9 12.52 -4.75 13.15
C ASN A 9 11.42 -5.79 13.38
N ASN A 10 10.15 -5.37 13.48
CA ASN A 10 9.01 -6.28 13.68
C ASN A 10 8.03 -6.30 12.51
N ALA A 11 8.24 -5.47 11.48
CA ALA A 11 7.43 -5.40 10.26
C ALA A 11 7.18 -6.78 9.64
N ILE A 12 8.24 -7.58 9.49
CA ILE A 12 8.17 -8.90 8.87
C ILE A 12 7.33 -9.85 9.73
N LEU A 13 7.56 -9.89 11.04
CA LEU A 13 6.79 -10.76 11.94
C LEU A 13 5.31 -10.37 11.96
N PHE A 14 5.04 -9.06 11.96
CA PHE A 14 3.68 -8.53 11.84
C PHE A 14 3.04 -8.94 10.50
N ALA A 15 3.75 -8.75 9.39
CA ALA A 15 3.27 -9.17 8.06
C ALA A 15 2.99 -10.68 8.01
N MET A 16 3.88 -11.52 8.53
CA MET A 16 3.70 -12.98 8.57
C MET A 16 2.48 -13.37 9.40
N LYS A 17 2.26 -12.73 10.56
CA LYS A 17 1.10 -13.01 11.42
C LYS A 17 -0.23 -12.69 10.74
N HIS A 18 -0.24 -11.68 9.88
CA HIS A 18 -1.43 -11.22 9.17
C HIS A 18 -1.50 -11.70 7.71
N TYR A 19 -0.55 -12.53 7.28
CA TYR A 19 -0.53 -13.10 5.94
C TYR A 19 -1.52 -14.25 5.86
N ASN A 20 -2.47 -14.12 4.95
CA ASN A 20 -3.43 -15.15 4.60
C ASN A 20 -3.62 -15.17 3.09
N ASN A 21 -2.93 -16.08 2.43
CA ASN A 21 -3.13 -16.34 1.00
C ASN A 21 -3.86 -17.69 0.85
N PRO A 22 -5.13 -17.68 0.41
CA PRO A 22 -5.94 -18.90 0.25
C PRO A 22 -5.36 -19.88 -0.78
N GLU A 23 -4.62 -19.39 -1.77
CA GLU A 23 -4.15 -20.16 -2.92
C GLU A 23 -2.71 -20.67 -2.76
N CYS A 24 -1.97 -20.15 -1.76
CA CYS A 24 -0.52 -20.39 -1.64
C CYS A 24 -0.04 -20.23 -0.18
N HIS A 25 0.70 -21.20 0.34
CA HIS A 25 1.11 -21.23 1.76
C HIS A 25 2.64 -21.29 1.96
N THR A 26 3.44 -21.13 0.90
CA THR A 26 4.90 -21.27 1.01
C THR A 26 5.58 -19.97 1.45
N ARG A 27 6.83 -20.08 1.89
CA ARG A 27 7.64 -18.91 2.25
C ARG A 27 7.98 -18.09 1.02
N GLU A 28 8.21 -18.75 -0.11
CA GLU A 28 8.51 -18.14 -1.40
C GLU A 28 7.37 -17.23 -1.87
N ASP A 29 6.11 -17.68 -1.72
CA ASP A 29 4.92 -16.90 -2.07
C ASP A 29 4.82 -15.63 -1.21
N PHE A 30 5.03 -15.76 0.10
CA PHE A 30 5.08 -14.62 1.02
C PHE A 30 6.16 -13.62 0.58
N ASP A 31 7.36 -14.09 0.28
CA ASP A 31 8.46 -13.22 -0.15
C ASP A 31 8.14 -12.54 -1.50
N GLU A 32 7.40 -13.20 -2.39
CA GLU A 32 6.91 -12.59 -3.65
C GLU A 32 5.88 -11.47 -3.39
N ASP A 33 4.90 -11.70 -2.51
CA ASP A 33 3.92 -10.69 -2.16
C ASP A 33 4.56 -9.50 -1.44
N MET A 34 5.57 -9.74 -0.59
CA MET A 34 6.37 -8.70 0.03
C MET A 34 7.15 -7.86 -1.01
N ARG A 35 7.58 -8.45 -2.14
CA ARG A 35 8.22 -7.68 -3.23
C ARG A 35 7.27 -6.68 -3.89
N ARG A 36 5.94 -6.86 -3.78
CA ARG A 36 4.95 -5.94 -4.36
C ARG A 36 5.03 -4.54 -3.74
N PHE A 37 5.33 -4.42 -2.45
CA PHE A 37 5.57 -3.11 -1.82
C PHE A 37 6.72 -2.36 -2.50
N LYS A 38 7.84 -3.05 -2.77
CA LYS A 38 9.00 -2.48 -3.47
C LYS A 38 8.67 -2.13 -4.93
N TYR A 39 7.80 -2.89 -5.59
CA TYR A 39 7.36 -2.59 -6.94
C TYR A 39 6.44 -1.36 -6.96
N LEU A 40 5.46 -1.31 -6.08
CA LEU A 40 4.54 -0.18 -5.89
C LEU A 40 5.31 1.12 -5.63
N LYS A 41 6.32 1.09 -4.74
CA LYS A 41 7.21 2.23 -4.51
C LYS A 41 7.93 2.70 -5.78
N ARG A 42 8.36 1.79 -6.65
CA ARG A 42 8.98 2.15 -7.94
C ARG A 42 8.00 2.83 -8.89
N LEU A 43 6.73 2.44 -8.88
CA LEU A 43 5.69 3.09 -9.68
C LEU A 43 5.45 4.53 -9.21
N PHE A 44 5.31 4.75 -7.90
CA PHE A 44 5.17 6.11 -7.36
C PHE A 44 6.40 6.97 -7.63
N LYS A 45 7.61 6.42 -7.44
CA LYS A 45 8.85 7.13 -7.76
C LYS A 45 8.93 7.54 -9.23
N ARG A 46 8.49 6.67 -10.15
CA ARG A 46 8.44 6.98 -11.59
C ARG A 46 7.43 8.08 -11.88
N TYR A 47 6.26 8.03 -11.25
CA TYR A 47 5.24 9.07 -11.38
C TYR A 47 5.78 10.43 -10.93
N LEU A 48 6.37 10.53 -9.73
CA LEU A 48 6.94 11.80 -9.23
C LEU A 48 8.07 12.34 -10.13
N LYS A 49 8.77 11.47 -10.88
CA LYS A 49 9.86 11.88 -11.77
C LYS A 49 9.38 12.31 -13.17
N ASN A 50 8.42 11.59 -13.74
CA ASN A 50 8.08 11.68 -15.17
C ASN A 50 6.59 12.00 -15.44
N ASP A 51 5.78 12.21 -14.40
CA ASP A 51 4.32 12.45 -14.46
C ASP A 51 3.47 11.34 -15.16
N GLU A 52 4.09 10.18 -15.41
CA GLU A 52 3.41 9.01 -15.99
C GLU A 52 2.82 8.13 -14.88
N LEU A 53 1.53 8.35 -14.58
CA LEU A 53 0.79 7.57 -13.58
C LEU A 53 0.23 6.27 -14.18
N ARG A 54 0.74 5.13 -13.74
CA ARG A 54 0.31 3.79 -14.20
C ARG A 54 -0.82 3.23 -13.35
N VAL A 55 -2.01 3.81 -13.47
CA VAL A 55 -3.08 3.60 -12.50
C VAL A 55 -3.50 2.13 -12.34
N HIS A 56 -3.83 1.43 -13.43
CA HIS A 56 -4.25 0.03 -13.36
C HIS A 56 -3.20 -0.89 -12.71
N LEU A 57 -1.91 -0.66 -13.00
CA LEU A 57 -0.82 -1.43 -12.39
C LEU A 57 -0.75 -1.17 -10.88
N ILE A 58 -0.86 0.09 -10.46
CA ILE A 58 -0.86 0.47 -9.04
C ILE A 58 -2.05 -0.18 -8.33
N LEU A 59 -3.26 -0.07 -8.88
CA LEU A 59 -4.48 -0.68 -8.33
C LEU A 59 -4.33 -2.19 -8.20
N ASN A 60 -3.82 -2.86 -9.24
CA ASN A 60 -3.59 -4.30 -9.20
C ASN A 60 -2.63 -4.71 -8.07
N HIS A 61 -1.52 -3.98 -7.90
CA HIS A 61 -0.60 -4.25 -6.79
C HIS A 61 -1.27 -4.05 -5.42
N LEU A 62 -2.05 -2.98 -5.25
CA LEU A 62 -2.75 -2.71 -4.00
C LEU A 62 -3.80 -3.80 -3.70
N ILE A 63 -4.63 -4.17 -4.68
CA ILE A 63 -5.65 -5.21 -4.52
C ILE A 63 -5.01 -6.52 -4.05
N ILE A 64 -3.92 -6.96 -4.69
CA ILE A 64 -3.23 -8.19 -4.29
C ILE A 64 -2.69 -8.07 -2.86
N ILE A 65 -2.07 -6.95 -2.51
CA ILE A 65 -1.59 -6.69 -1.14
C ILE A 65 -2.74 -6.78 -0.13
N TYR A 66 -3.90 -6.19 -0.41
CA TYR A 66 -5.07 -6.29 0.49
C TYR A 66 -5.67 -7.69 0.54
N ASN A 67 -5.63 -8.45 -0.55
CA ASN A 67 -6.15 -9.81 -0.55
C ASN A 67 -5.35 -10.72 0.37
N VAL A 68 -4.02 -10.54 0.44
CA VAL A 68 -3.15 -11.42 1.24
C VAL A 68 -2.85 -10.90 2.65
N PHE A 69 -2.91 -9.57 2.89
CA PHE A 69 -2.64 -9.00 4.22
C PHE A 69 -3.90 -8.42 4.91
N GLY A 70 -5.03 -8.32 4.21
CA GLY A 70 -6.26 -7.73 4.74
C GLY A 70 -6.05 -6.31 5.27
N GLU A 71 -6.64 -6.02 6.43
CA GLU A 71 -6.53 -4.72 7.11
C GLU A 71 -5.09 -4.38 7.55
N ALA A 72 -4.19 -5.37 7.65
CA ALA A 72 -2.79 -5.13 7.94
C ALA A 72 -2.04 -4.50 6.76
N ALA A 73 -2.62 -4.51 5.55
CA ALA A 73 -2.05 -3.86 4.38
C ALA A 73 -1.82 -2.36 4.59
N THR A 74 -2.79 -1.63 5.15
CA THR A 74 -2.67 -0.18 5.41
C THR A 74 -1.44 0.16 6.26
N PRO A 75 -1.27 -0.39 7.48
CA PRO A 75 -0.06 -0.14 8.26
C PRO A 75 1.23 -0.50 7.53
N LEU A 76 1.25 -1.64 6.85
CA LEU A 76 2.43 -2.10 6.09
C LEU A 76 2.77 -1.14 4.96
N LEU A 77 1.77 -0.63 4.22
CA LEU A 77 1.98 0.35 3.16
C LEU A 77 2.63 1.62 3.73
N PHE A 78 2.10 2.19 4.82
CA PHE A 78 2.67 3.41 5.39
C PHE A 78 4.05 3.21 6.02
N LEU A 79 4.35 2.00 6.50
CA LEU A 79 5.68 1.65 7.01
C LEU A 79 6.73 1.48 5.90
N TYR A 80 6.39 0.78 4.82
CA TYR A 80 7.31 0.51 3.71
C TYR A 80 7.45 1.68 2.72
N MET A 81 6.57 2.67 2.80
CA MET A 81 6.58 3.86 1.96
C MET A 81 7.21 5.05 2.68
N GLU A 82 8.03 5.81 1.96
CA GLU A 82 8.58 7.08 2.44
C GLU A 82 7.49 8.15 2.48
N ARG A 83 7.66 9.17 3.34
CA ARG A 83 6.66 10.23 3.55
C ARG A 83 6.22 10.94 2.27
N GLU A 84 7.13 11.10 1.30
CA GLU A 84 6.83 11.70 -0.01
C GLU A 84 5.76 10.94 -0.81
N TYR A 85 5.54 9.64 -0.53
CA TYR A 85 4.53 8.83 -1.21
C TYR A 85 3.23 8.70 -0.42
N TRP A 86 3.15 9.23 0.81
CA TRP A 86 2.00 9.00 1.69
C TRP A 86 0.70 9.59 1.15
N ALA A 87 0.77 10.79 0.56
CA ALA A 87 -0.39 11.42 -0.08
C ALA A 87 -0.94 10.54 -1.23
N LEU A 88 -0.05 10.01 -2.07
CA LEU A 88 -0.42 9.07 -3.14
C LEU A 88 -1.07 7.81 -2.57
N VAL A 89 -0.44 7.17 -1.59
CA VAL A 89 -1.01 5.98 -0.93
C VAL A 89 -2.41 6.31 -0.40
N LYS A 90 -2.58 7.41 0.35
CA LYS A 90 -3.89 7.84 0.87
C LYS A 90 -4.91 7.98 -0.24
N THR A 91 -4.60 8.69 -1.33
CA THR A 91 -5.52 8.86 -2.48
C THR A 91 -5.99 7.53 -3.04
N PHE A 92 -5.07 6.61 -3.32
CA PHE A 92 -5.42 5.29 -3.85
C PHE A 92 -6.24 4.45 -2.86
N LEU A 93 -5.93 4.53 -1.56
CA LEU A 93 -6.70 3.82 -0.53
C LEU A 93 -8.09 4.39 -0.31
N LEU A 94 -8.26 5.71 -0.43
CA LEU A 94 -9.57 6.36 -0.40
C LEU A 94 -10.42 5.89 -1.57
N TYR A 95 -9.85 5.88 -2.78
CA TYR A 95 -10.52 5.38 -3.98
C TYR A 95 -10.96 3.91 -3.84
N LEU A 96 -10.12 3.06 -3.26
CA LEU A 96 -10.44 1.65 -3.00
C LEU A 96 -11.38 1.43 -1.81
N ASN A 97 -11.81 2.48 -1.11
CA ASN A 97 -12.55 2.42 0.16
C ASN A 97 -11.84 1.53 1.21
N LYS A 98 -10.51 1.64 1.28
CA LYS A 98 -9.64 0.90 2.20
C LYS A 98 -8.93 1.78 3.22
N TYR A 99 -9.06 3.10 3.13
CA TYR A 99 -8.44 4.01 4.09
C TYR A 99 -9.26 4.04 5.40
N PRO A 100 -8.69 3.60 6.55
CA PRO A 100 -9.45 3.54 7.79
C PRO A 100 -9.82 4.93 8.32
N ILE A 101 -11.03 5.04 8.89
CA ILE A 101 -11.51 6.29 9.49
C ILE A 101 -10.57 6.72 10.63
N GLY A 102 -10.14 7.98 10.59
CA GLY A 102 -9.25 8.56 11.61
C GLY A 102 -7.78 8.13 11.50
N PHE A 103 -7.42 7.32 10.50
CA PHE A 103 -6.02 7.05 10.20
C PHE A 103 -5.38 8.30 9.59
N LEU A 104 -4.29 8.80 10.19
CA LEU A 104 -3.55 10.01 9.75
C LEU A 104 -4.47 11.13 9.18
N PRO A 105 -5.34 11.72 10.01
CA PRO A 105 -6.38 12.64 9.53
C PRO A 105 -5.81 13.90 8.89
N GLU A 106 -4.63 14.36 9.34
CA GLU A 106 -3.94 15.55 8.84
C GLU A 106 -3.18 15.32 7.52
N LEU A 107 -3.10 14.07 7.03
CA LEU A 107 -2.43 13.78 5.76
C LEU A 107 -3.32 14.18 4.60
N ASP A 108 -2.88 15.06 3.71
CA ASP A 108 -3.68 15.41 2.52
C ASP A 108 -3.67 14.30 1.47
N SER A 109 -4.75 14.22 0.68
CA SER A 109 -4.79 13.45 -0.56
C SER A 109 -4.32 14.29 -1.75
N ASP A 110 -3.81 13.62 -2.77
CA ASP A 110 -3.53 14.22 -4.08
C ASP A 110 -4.82 14.27 -4.93
N ASP A 111 -5.39 15.46 -5.08
CA ASP A 111 -6.64 15.71 -5.83
C ASP A 111 -6.50 15.46 -7.34
N TYR A 112 -5.32 15.72 -7.91
CA TYR A 112 -5.06 15.46 -9.33
C TYR A 112 -5.05 13.96 -9.61
N VAL A 113 -4.42 13.18 -8.74
CA VAL A 113 -4.44 11.71 -8.82
C VAL A 113 -5.85 11.17 -8.57
N TYR A 114 -6.61 11.77 -7.66
CA TYR A 114 -8.00 11.35 -7.39
C TYR A 114 -8.88 11.54 -8.63
N SER A 115 -8.82 12.70 -9.28
CA SER A 115 -9.60 12.93 -10.52
C SER A 115 -9.19 11.99 -11.66
N LYS A 116 -7.90 11.66 -11.78
CA LYS A 116 -7.43 10.60 -12.68
C LYS A 116 -8.01 9.22 -12.32
N LEU A 117 -8.20 8.92 -11.04
CA LEU A 117 -8.80 7.66 -10.59
C LEU A 117 -10.30 7.56 -10.88
N GLU A 118 -11.05 8.65 -10.84
CA GLU A 118 -12.48 8.68 -11.16
C GLU A 118 -12.79 8.59 -12.67
N SER A 119 -11.78 8.81 -13.52
CA SER A 119 -11.93 8.85 -14.99
C SER A 119 -11.58 7.53 -15.69
N ILE A 120 -11.36 6.45 -14.93
CA ILE A 120 -10.94 5.13 -15.42
C ILE A 120 -12.13 4.17 -15.44
#